data_AF-A0A383ELF2-F1
#
_entry.id   AF-A0A383ELF2-F1
#
_cell.length_a   1.000
_cell.length_b   1.000
_cell.length_c   1.000
_cell.angle_alpha   90.00
_cell.angle_beta   90.00
_cell.angle_gamma   90.00
#
_symmetry.space_group_name_H-M   'P 1'
#
loop_
_entity.id
_entity.type
_entity.pdbx_description
1 polymer ?
#
loop_
_entity_poly.entity_id
_entity_poly.type
_entity_poly.pdbx_seq_one_letter_code
_entity_poly.pdbx_strand_id
1 'polypeptide(L)'
;GDKNVAVGYDALTANTTGSENTALGYQAGDEIVAGTQNVIIGRNADPSAGGAVNQIVIGKGATGVADNSVTLGNASVTAVYMAQDKGATAYGATFEASTGIIPDAADGAYLGTTSAEFSDLFLADASVINLGNDQDVTLTHVADTGVLLNSSRQLQFRDSALGINSSADGQLDIDADVEVEITTTTVDLNGALDVSGTTTIAGASPLVFEGGTADDYETTITVTDPTADR
;
A
#
# COMPACT_ATOMS: atom_id res chain seq x y z
N GLY A 1 2.07 -37.69 32.70
CA GLY A 1 2.34 -38.16 31.33
C GLY A 1 3.81 -38.44 31.12
N ASP A 2 4.22 -38.66 29.88
CA ASP A 2 5.55 -39.15 29.52
C ASP A 2 6.41 -38.07 28.81
N LYS A 3 7.74 -38.23 28.85
CA LYS A 3 8.72 -37.41 28.12
C LYS A 3 8.68 -35.90 28.41
N ASN A 4 8.39 -35.52 29.65
CA ASN A 4 8.45 -34.12 30.07
C ASN A 4 9.84 -33.78 30.62
N VAL A 5 10.27 -32.52 30.45
CA VAL A 5 11.45 -31.95 31.11
C VAL A 5 10.98 -30.81 32.01
N ALA A 6 11.30 -30.87 33.30
CA ALA A 6 10.96 -29.84 34.28
C ALA A 6 12.22 -29.44 35.05
N VAL A 7 12.63 -28.18 34.94
CA VAL A 7 13.83 -27.66 35.60
C VAL A 7 13.51 -26.32 36.26
N GLY A 8 13.48 -26.31 37.59
CA GLY A 8 13.14 -25.14 38.39
C GLY A 8 12.21 -25.52 39.53
N TYR A 9 12.18 -24.70 40.59
CA TYR A 9 11.23 -24.91 41.68
C TYR A 9 9.81 -24.63 41.20
N ASP A 10 8.89 -25.53 41.50
CA ASP A 10 7.49 -25.54 41.07
C ASP A 10 7.23 -25.61 39.54
N ALA A 11 8.23 -25.95 38.72
CA ALA A 11 8.01 -26.17 37.29
C ALA A 11 7.14 -27.42 37.03
N LEU A 12 6.14 -27.31 36.13
CA LEU A 12 5.21 -28.39 35.74
C LEU A 12 4.45 -29.07 36.90
N THR A 13 4.26 -28.39 38.03
CA THR A 13 3.64 -29.01 39.23
C THR A 13 2.17 -29.39 39.06
N ALA A 14 1.40 -28.70 38.21
CA ALA A 14 0.01 -29.07 37.94
C ALA A 14 -0.15 -30.22 36.92
N ASN A 15 0.93 -30.74 36.34
CA ASN A 15 0.83 -31.71 35.25
C ASN A 15 0.31 -33.06 35.75
N THR A 16 -0.85 -33.48 35.23
CA THR A 16 -1.47 -34.78 35.56
C THR A 16 -1.30 -35.77 34.42
N THR A 17 -1.74 -35.41 33.21
CA THR A 17 -1.73 -36.30 32.03
C THR A 17 -0.89 -35.77 30.86
N GLY A 18 -0.47 -34.51 30.90
CA GLY A 18 0.32 -33.87 29.85
C GLY A 18 1.66 -34.57 29.59
N SER A 19 2.08 -34.55 28.33
CA SER A 19 3.25 -35.25 27.80
C SER A 19 4.01 -34.38 26.81
N GLU A 20 5.31 -34.64 26.64
CA GLU A 20 6.19 -33.94 25.68
C GLU A 20 6.35 -32.43 25.93
N ASN A 21 6.18 -31.98 27.19
CA ASN A 21 6.40 -30.58 27.57
C ASN A 21 7.82 -30.34 28.08
N THR A 22 8.38 -29.17 27.78
CA THR A 22 9.64 -28.67 28.38
C THR A 22 9.33 -27.43 29.18
N ALA A 23 9.65 -27.41 30.47
CA ALA A 23 9.52 -26.26 31.35
C ALA A 23 10.84 -25.94 32.06
N LEU A 24 11.31 -24.70 31.92
CA LEU A 24 12.56 -24.22 32.49
C LEU A 24 12.36 -22.86 33.18
N GLY A 25 12.42 -22.85 34.52
CA GLY A 25 12.24 -21.65 35.35
C GLY A 25 11.49 -21.93 36.65
N TYR A 26 11.56 -21.01 37.62
CA TYR A 26 10.70 -21.04 38.80
C TYR A 26 9.24 -20.81 38.37
N GLN A 27 8.34 -21.72 38.73
CA GLN A 27 6.93 -21.71 38.30
C GLN A 27 6.77 -21.68 36.77
N ALA A 28 7.63 -22.36 36.02
CA ALA A 28 7.46 -22.46 34.57
C ALA A 28 6.44 -23.55 34.23
N GLY A 29 5.39 -23.19 33.50
CA GLY A 29 4.34 -24.10 33.04
C GLY A 29 3.59 -24.76 34.19
N ASP A 30 3.48 -24.08 35.34
CA ASP A 30 2.80 -24.62 36.51
C ASP A 30 1.28 -24.63 36.35
N GLU A 31 0.76 -24.08 35.25
CA GLU A 31 -0.63 -24.25 34.82
C GLU A 31 -0.89 -25.45 33.90
N ILE A 32 0.14 -26.14 33.36
CA ILE A 32 -0.05 -27.28 32.46
C ILE A 32 -0.66 -28.45 33.23
N VAL A 33 -1.89 -28.87 32.89
CA VAL A 33 -2.60 -30.02 33.51
C VAL A 33 -2.61 -31.24 32.59
N ALA A 34 -3.06 -31.04 31.35
CA ALA A 34 -3.21 -32.09 30.33
C ALA A 34 -2.58 -31.69 28.97
N GLY A 35 -2.10 -30.44 28.85
CA GLY A 35 -1.48 -29.91 27.65
C GLY A 35 -0.24 -30.69 27.21
N THR A 36 0.09 -30.61 25.92
CA THR A 36 1.15 -31.40 25.30
C THR A 36 2.01 -30.57 24.38
N GLN A 37 3.29 -30.96 24.23
CA GLN A 37 4.20 -30.38 23.24
C GLN A 37 4.52 -28.90 23.45
N ASN A 38 4.39 -28.39 24.69
CA ASN A 38 4.70 -27.00 25.00
C ASN A 38 6.17 -26.82 25.40
N VAL A 39 6.78 -25.71 25.00
CA VAL A 39 8.10 -25.26 25.45
C VAL A 39 7.93 -23.97 26.22
N ILE A 40 8.09 -24.03 27.54
CA ILE A 40 7.85 -22.93 28.47
C ILE A 40 9.16 -22.56 29.17
N ILE A 41 9.71 -21.39 28.86
CA ILE A 41 11.01 -20.96 29.38
C ILE A 41 10.89 -19.58 29.99
N GLY A 42 11.01 -19.50 31.31
CA GLY A 42 10.94 -18.24 32.05
C GLY A 42 10.37 -18.40 33.44
N ARG A 43 10.73 -17.46 34.33
CA ARG A 43 10.15 -17.39 35.69
C ARG A 43 8.68 -16.96 35.60
N ASN A 44 7.76 -17.79 36.10
CA ASN A 44 6.31 -17.61 36.01
C ASN A 44 5.83 -17.47 34.55
N ALA A 45 6.44 -18.23 33.63
CA ALA A 45 5.98 -18.29 32.25
C ALA A 45 5.00 -19.45 32.13
N ASP A 46 3.90 -19.27 31.40
CA ASP A 46 2.80 -20.24 31.36
C ASP A 46 2.21 -20.41 29.96
N PRO A 47 1.61 -21.57 29.65
CA PRO A 47 0.79 -21.72 28.45
C PRO A 47 -0.43 -20.79 28.48
N SER A 48 -1.18 -20.70 27.38
CA SER A 48 -2.47 -19.98 27.38
C SER A 48 -3.55 -20.64 28.24
N ALA A 49 -3.43 -21.94 28.51
CA ALA A 49 -4.34 -22.74 29.33
C ALA A 49 -3.70 -24.07 29.73
N GLY A 50 -4.22 -24.73 30.77
CA GLY A 50 -3.69 -26.03 31.22
C GLY A 50 -3.86 -27.20 30.24
N GLY A 51 -4.67 -27.04 29.20
CA GLY A 51 -4.84 -27.99 28.08
C GLY A 51 -4.15 -27.56 26.79
N ALA A 52 -3.36 -26.48 26.80
CA ALA A 52 -2.72 -25.92 25.61
C ALA A 52 -1.81 -26.92 24.89
N VAL A 53 -1.71 -26.77 23.58
CA VAL A 53 -0.94 -27.67 22.71
C VAL A 53 0.02 -26.90 21.82
N ASN A 54 1.25 -27.39 21.72
CA ASN A 54 2.25 -26.92 20.76
C ASN A 54 2.52 -25.40 20.84
N GLN A 55 2.68 -24.88 22.06
CA GLN A 55 3.05 -23.48 22.29
C GLN A 55 4.54 -23.36 22.64
N ILE A 56 5.19 -22.33 22.12
CA ILE A 56 6.53 -21.93 22.57
C ILE A 56 6.39 -20.59 23.30
N VAL A 57 6.59 -20.57 24.61
CA VAL A 57 6.46 -19.38 25.45
C VAL A 57 7.79 -19.10 26.13
N ILE A 58 8.41 -17.98 25.79
CA ILE A 58 9.75 -17.62 26.26
C ILE A 58 9.72 -16.21 26.85
N GLY A 59 10.06 -16.08 28.13
CA GLY A 59 10.19 -14.81 28.83
C GLY A 59 9.66 -14.84 30.26
N LYS A 60 10.18 -13.99 31.15
CA LYS A 60 9.67 -13.85 32.53
C LYS A 60 8.22 -13.36 32.50
N GLY A 61 7.29 -14.10 33.12
CA GLY A 61 5.89 -13.67 33.18
C GLY A 61 5.19 -13.67 31.82
N ALA A 62 5.72 -14.40 30.84
CA ALA A 62 5.08 -14.54 29.53
C ALA A 62 3.96 -15.57 29.61
N THR A 63 2.81 -15.30 29.01
CA THR A 63 1.69 -16.23 28.92
C THR A 63 1.41 -16.50 27.45
N GLY A 64 1.30 -17.78 27.08
CA GLY A 64 0.96 -18.16 25.72
C GLY A 64 -0.38 -17.57 25.25
N VAL A 65 -0.53 -17.37 23.94
CA VAL A 65 -1.72 -16.73 23.36
C VAL A 65 -2.68 -17.75 22.73
N ALA A 66 -2.16 -18.71 21.98
CA ALA A 66 -2.96 -19.72 21.28
C ALA A 66 -2.12 -20.97 20.97
N ASP A 67 -2.80 -22.10 20.70
CA ASP A 67 -2.12 -23.32 20.25
C ASP A 67 -1.40 -23.11 18.92
N ASN A 68 -0.31 -23.86 18.71
CA ASN A 68 0.54 -23.75 17.51
C ASN A 68 1.13 -22.34 17.31
N SER A 69 1.48 -21.66 18.41
CA SER A 69 2.02 -20.30 18.36
C SER A 69 3.29 -20.13 19.19
N VAL A 70 4.00 -19.05 18.91
CA VAL A 70 5.17 -18.61 19.67
C VAL A 70 4.84 -17.29 20.36
N THR A 71 5.10 -17.20 21.66
CA THR A 71 5.03 -15.97 22.45
C THR A 71 6.42 -15.64 23.01
N LEU A 72 6.96 -14.48 22.62
CA LEU A 72 8.29 -14.01 23.01
C LEU A 72 8.16 -12.78 23.93
N GLY A 73 8.10 -13.03 25.23
CA GLY A 73 8.05 -12.00 26.26
C GLY A 73 6.65 -11.72 26.82
N ASN A 74 6.60 -10.71 27.69
CA ASN A 74 5.39 -10.20 28.32
C ASN A 74 5.10 -8.77 27.84
N ALA A 75 4.10 -8.11 28.41
CA ALA A 75 3.70 -6.76 28.05
C ALA A 75 4.79 -5.67 28.21
N SER A 76 5.91 -5.96 28.89
CA SER A 76 7.04 -5.03 29.03
C SER A 76 8.08 -5.17 27.91
N VAL A 77 7.98 -6.17 27.02
CA VAL A 77 8.87 -6.29 25.86
C VAL A 77 8.45 -5.27 24.79
N THR A 78 9.38 -4.39 24.41
CA THR A 78 9.12 -3.29 23.45
C THR A 78 9.71 -3.53 22.07
N ALA A 79 10.60 -4.52 21.92
CA ALA A 79 11.23 -4.85 20.65
C ALA A 79 11.68 -6.31 20.64
N VAL A 80 11.55 -6.96 19.47
CA VAL A 80 12.13 -8.27 19.18
C VAL A 80 13.15 -8.07 18.06
N TYR A 81 14.43 -8.30 18.39
CA TYR A 81 15.52 -8.23 17.41
C TYR A 81 15.82 -9.63 16.88
N MET A 82 15.70 -9.82 15.57
CA MET A 82 15.98 -11.12 14.93
C MET A 82 17.49 -11.42 14.86
N ALA A 83 18.33 -10.39 14.76
CA ALA A 83 19.79 -10.47 14.88
C ALA A 83 20.37 -9.13 15.38
N GLN A 84 21.51 -9.20 16.09
CA GLN A 84 22.17 -8.01 16.65
C GLN A 84 22.67 -7.03 15.58
N ASP A 85 23.07 -7.55 14.42
CA ASP A 85 23.55 -6.80 13.27
C ASP A 85 22.44 -6.44 12.27
N LYS A 86 21.18 -6.80 12.59
CA LYS A 86 19.99 -6.66 11.72
C LYS A 86 20.06 -7.47 10.41
N GLY A 87 20.98 -8.43 10.27
CA GLY A 87 21.19 -9.19 9.04
C GLY A 87 20.27 -10.40 8.83
N ALA A 88 19.34 -10.67 9.75
CA ALA A 88 18.46 -11.82 9.66
C ALA A 88 17.28 -11.60 8.70
N THR A 89 17.07 -12.55 7.80
CA THR A 89 15.84 -12.65 6.99
C THR A 89 14.76 -13.39 7.77
N ALA A 90 13.58 -12.79 7.90
CA ALA A 90 12.40 -13.45 8.45
C ALA A 90 11.61 -14.13 7.33
N TYR A 91 11.16 -15.36 7.56
CA TYR A 91 10.33 -16.13 6.63
C TYR A 91 8.96 -16.37 7.23
N GLY A 92 7.91 -16.04 6.48
CA GLY A 92 6.52 -16.25 6.85
C GLY A 92 5.65 -16.31 5.62
N ALA A 93 4.49 -16.97 5.71
CA ALA A 93 3.50 -16.94 4.65
C ALA A 93 2.78 -15.59 4.60
N THR A 94 2.53 -15.00 5.77
CA THR A 94 1.90 -13.68 5.95
C THR A 94 2.60 -12.90 7.07
N PHE A 95 2.54 -11.57 6.97
CA PHE A 95 2.93 -10.65 8.04
C PHE A 95 1.78 -9.67 8.26
N GLU A 96 1.15 -9.74 9.44
CA GLU A 96 0.05 -8.86 9.82
C GLU A 96 0.58 -7.73 10.73
N ALA A 97 0.24 -6.49 10.42
CA ALA A 97 0.63 -5.31 11.18
C ALA A 97 -0.62 -4.52 11.61
N SER A 98 -0.69 -4.11 12.88
CA SER A 98 -1.81 -3.34 13.43
C SER A 98 -1.70 -1.83 13.23
N THR A 99 -0.47 -1.32 13.10
CA THR A 99 -0.20 0.12 12.96
C THR A 99 0.54 0.43 11.68
N GLY A 100 1.66 -0.24 11.40
CA GLY A 100 2.42 0.00 10.18
C GLY A 100 3.69 -0.82 10.08
N ILE A 101 4.31 -0.76 8.90
CA ILE A 101 5.64 -1.30 8.59
C ILE A 101 6.52 -0.09 8.27
N ILE A 102 7.55 0.16 9.09
CA ILE A 102 8.31 1.42 9.07
C ILE A 102 9.76 1.11 8.68
N PRO A 103 10.37 1.83 7.71
CA PRO A 103 11.80 1.71 7.41
C PRO A 103 12.64 2.21 8.59
N ASP A 104 13.91 1.80 8.66
CA ASP A 104 14.81 2.20 9.75
C ASP A 104 15.40 3.62 9.58
N ALA A 105 15.22 4.23 8.41
CA ALA A 105 15.57 5.61 8.09
C ALA A 105 14.70 6.18 6.96
N ALA A 106 14.69 7.50 6.80
CA ALA A 106 14.16 8.17 5.60
C ALA A 106 14.99 7.77 4.37
N ASP A 107 14.34 7.68 3.20
CA ASP A 107 14.94 7.13 1.96
C ASP A 107 15.58 5.74 2.13
N GLY A 108 15.07 4.96 3.10
CA GLY A 108 15.63 3.68 3.53
C GLY A 108 15.07 2.47 2.80
N ALA A 109 14.36 1.60 3.52
CA ALA A 109 13.92 0.30 3.03
C ALA A 109 13.04 0.37 1.77
N TYR A 110 13.16 -0.65 0.92
CA TYR A 110 12.41 -0.82 -0.32
C TYR A 110 11.30 -1.87 -0.18
N LEU A 111 10.29 -1.78 -1.04
CA LEU A 111 9.28 -2.82 -1.22
C LEU A 111 9.62 -3.65 -2.46
N GLY A 112 10.04 -4.90 -2.23
CA GLY A 112 10.45 -5.80 -3.31
C GLY A 112 11.79 -5.45 -3.95
N THR A 113 12.16 -6.19 -4.99
CA THR A 113 13.40 -6.02 -5.76
C THR A 113 13.12 -6.33 -7.22
N THR A 114 14.06 -6.05 -8.13
CA THR A 114 13.96 -6.41 -9.57
C THR A 114 13.80 -7.90 -9.86
N SER A 115 14.03 -8.76 -8.87
CA SER A 115 13.91 -10.22 -8.99
C SER A 115 12.80 -10.81 -8.12
N ALA A 116 12.12 -9.98 -7.32
CA ALA A 116 11.08 -10.39 -6.38
C ALA A 116 10.12 -9.22 -6.18
N GLU A 117 9.07 -9.20 -7.01
CA GLU A 117 8.13 -8.11 -7.13
C GLU A 117 6.78 -8.49 -6.48
N PHE A 118 6.05 -7.49 -6.00
CA PHE A 118 4.66 -7.69 -5.58
C PHE A 118 3.77 -7.74 -6.82
N SER A 119 2.86 -8.72 -6.87
CA SER A 119 1.88 -8.83 -7.95
C SER A 119 0.91 -7.64 -7.94
N ASP A 120 0.38 -7.32 -6.76
CA ASP A 120 -0.70 -6.35 -6.58
C ASP A 120 -0.50 -5.51 -5.31
N LEU A 121 -1.09 -4.32 -5.31
CA LEU A 121 -1.19 -3.44 -4.15
C LEU A 121 -2.66 -3.13 -3.86
N PHE A 122 -3.20 -3.71 -2.78
CA PHE A 122 -4.57 -3.46 -2.33
C PHE A 122 -4.58 -2.34 -1.30
N LEU A 123 -5.33 -1.27 -1.60
CA LEU A 123 -5.48 -0.11 -0.72
C LEU A 123 -6.98 0.12 -0.43
N ALA A 124 -7.29 0.62 0.77
CA ALA A 124 -8.66 0.93 1.16
C ALA A 124 -9.17 2.24 0.51
N ASP A 125 -10.47 2.51 0.67
CA ASP A 125 -11.04 3.79 0.27
C ASP A 125 -10.36 4.97 0.99
N ALA A 126 -10.16 6.07 0.25
CA ALA A 126 -9.41 7.24 0.71
C ALA A 126 -7.92 6.96 1.05
N SER A 127 -7.35 5.83 0.64
CA SER A 127 -5.92 5.59 0.77
C SER A 127 -5.10 6.63 0.02
N VAL A 128 -3.98 7.04 0.63
CA VAL A 128 -3.06 8.01 0.04
C VAL A 128 -1.68 7.39 -0.13
N ILE A 129 -1.16 7.43 -1.35
CA ILE A 129 0.27 7.19 -1.61
C ILE A 129 0.97 8.54 -1.48
N ASN A 130 1.81 8.69 -0.45
CA ASN A 130 2.58 9.90 -0.21
C ASN A 130 3.95 9.78 -0.85
N LEU A 131 4.30 10.72 -1.72
CA LEU A 131 5.54 10.72 -2.50
C LEU A 131 6.41 11.93 -2.10
N GLY A 132 7.70 11.68 -1.93
CA GLY A 132 8.68 12.69 -1.49
C GLY A 132 8.86 12.75 0.03
N ASN A 133 9.99 13.31 0.46
CA ASN A 133 10.42 13.36 1.86
C ASN A 133 9.55 14.25 2.75
N ASP A 134 8.90 15.23 2.15
CA ASP A 134 7.92 16.14 2.74
C ASP A 134 6.49 15.86 2.26
N GLN A 135 6.30 14.78 1.51
CA GLN A 135 4.99 14.33 1.00
C GLN A 135 4.35 15.39 0.08
N ASP A 136 5.18 16.09 -0.68
CA ASP A 136 4.79 17.14 -1.62
C ASP A 136 3.76 16.69 -2.67
N VAL A 137 3.82 15.42 -3.08
CA VAL A 137 2.93 14.84 -4.08
C VAL A 137 2.18 13.66 -3.47
N THR A 138 0.88 13.61 -3.65
CA THR A 138 0.05 12.50 -3.18
C THR A 138 -0.86 11.97 -4.27
N LEU A 139 -1.04 10.65 -4.32
CA LEU A 139 -2.12 10.01 -5.09
C LEU A 139 -3.17 9.53 -4.10
N THR A 140 -4.35 10.14 -4.15
CA THR A 140 -5.46 9.80 -3.25
C THR A 140 -6.51 9.00 -4.01
N HIS A 141 -6.86 7.81 -3.50
CA HIS A 141 -7.99 7.05 -4.01
C HIS A 141 -9.30 7.76 -3.67
N VAL A 142 -10.13 8.03 -4.68
CA VAL A 142 -11.48 8.59 -4.53
C VAL A 142 -12.47 7.48 -4.82
N ALA A 143 -13.21 7.08 -3.79
CA ALA A 143 -14.15 5.96 -3.85
C ALA A 143 -15.06 6.05 -5.09
N ASP A 144 -15.12 4.94 -5.82
CA ASP A 144 -15.93 4.74 -7.02
C ASP A 144 -15.71 5.75 -8.17
N THR A 145 -14.73 6.65 -8.05
CA THR A 145 -14.58 7.80 -8.96
C THR A 145 -13.22 7.83 -9.66
N GLY A 146 -12.12 7.60 -8.93
CA GLY A 146 -10.79 7.63 -9.55
C GLY A 146 -9.64 7.89 -8.59
N VAL A 147 -8.59 8.55 -9.10
CA VAL A 147 -7.38 8.91 -8.35
C VAL A 147 -7.13 10.40 -8.50
N LEU A 148 -6.84 11.07 -7.39
CA LEU A 148 -6.60 12.51 -7.33
C LEU A 148 -5.14 12.80 -6.99
N LEU A 149 -4.51 13.67 -7.78
CA LEU A 149 -3.27 14.36 -7.42
C LEU A 149 -3.59 15.58 -6.55
N ASN A 150 -2.77 15.88 -5.54
CA ASN A 150 -3.00 17.04 -4.68
C ASN A 150 -2.68 18.36 -5.39
N SER A 151 -3.48 19.41 -5.12
CA SER A 151 -3.22 20.79 -5.58
C SER A 151 -2.96 20.85 -7.10
N SER A 152 -2.03 21.69 -7.54
CA SER A 152 -1.56 21.80 -8.93
C SER A 152 -0.44 20.82 -9.28
N ARG A 153 -0.32 19.68 -8.57
CA ARG A 153 0.64 18.63 -8.93
C ARG A 153 0.23 17.97 -10.25
N GLN A 154 1.19 17.38 -10.92
CA GLN A 154 1.06 16.95 -12.31
C GLN A 154 1.57 15.53 -12.51
N LEU A 155 0.98 14.82 -13.47
CA LEU A 155 1.56 13.61 -14.03
C LEU A 155 2.53 14.02 -15.15
N GLN A 156 3.83 13.88 -14.89
CA GLN A 156 4.89 14.29 -15.81
C GLN A 156 5.37 13.14 -16.70
N PHE A 157 5.84 13.51 -17.89
CA PHE A 157 6.50 12.60 -18.82
C PHE A 157 7.85 13.19 -19.20
N ARG A 158 8.93 12.43 -18.94
CA ARG A 158 10.33 12.76 -19.28
C ARG A 158 10.91 13.97 -18.51
N ASP A 159 10.23 15.11 -18.47
CA ASP A 159 10.63 16.33 -17.77
C ASP A 159 9.42 17.12 -17.21
N SER A 160 9.66 18.33 -16.70
CA SER A 160 8.65 19.13 -16.02
C SER A 160 7.76 19.97 -16.93
N ALA A 161 8.06 20.09 -18.22
CA ALA A 161 7.30 20.87 -19.19
C ALA A 161 6.29 20.02 -19.97
N LEU A 162 6.36 18.70 -19.85
CA LEU A 162 5.48 17.75 -20.51
C LEU A 162 4.64 17.01 -19.46
N GLY A 163 3.35 17.34 -19.33
CA GLY A 163 2.52 16.79 -18.28
C GLY A 163 1.01 17.04 -18.41
N ILE A 164 0.25 16.40 -17.52
CA ILE A 164 -1.20 16.56 -17.38
C ILE A 164 -1.52 17.03 -15.95
N ASN A 165 -2.28 18.11 -15.82
CA ASN A 165 -2.64 18.72 -14.54
C ASN A 165 -3.89 19.62 -14.63
N SER A 166 -4.11 20.39 -13.57
CA SER A 166 -5.14 21.42 -13.48
C SER A 166 -4.54 22.63 -12.78
N SER A 167 -4.18 23.67 -13.54
CA SER A 167 -3.59 24.91 -13.01
C SER A 167 -4.63 25.83 -12.37
N ALA A 168 -5.91 25.66 -12.74
CA ALA A 168 -7.07 26.33 -12.15
C ALA A 168 -8.27 25.37 -12.09
N ASP A 169 -9.18 25.58 -11.12
CA ASP A 169 -10.38 24.76 -10.96
C ASP A 169 -11.25 24.78 -12.23
N GLY A 170 -11.70 23.61 -12.67
CA GLY A 170 -12.48 23.42 -13.89
C GLY A 170 -11.67 23.32 -15.19
N GLN A 171 -10.34 23.42 -15.13
CA GLN A 171 -9.44 23.26 -16.28
C GLN A 171 -8.71 21.92 -16.23
N LEU A 172 -8.57 21.26 -17.39
CA LEU A 172 -7.61 20.18 -17.61
C LEU A 172 -6.54 20.72 -18.55
N ASP A 173 -5.31 20.78 -18.05
CA ASP A 173 -4.14 21.19 -18.80
C ASP A 173 -3.43 19.97 -19.39
N ILE A 174 -3.04 20.11 -20.66
CA ILE A 174 -2.18 19.17 -21.38
C ILE A 174 -1.03 20.01 -21.93
N ASP A 175 0.03 20.11 -21.14
CA ASP A 175 1.20 20.92 -21.48
C ASP A 175 2.19 20.09 -22.31
N ALA A 176 2.60 20.62 -23.46
CA ALA A 176 3.63 20.04 -24.32
C ALA A 176 4.55 21.15 -24.86
N ASP A 177 5.84 20.83 -25.01
CA ASP A 177 6.89 21.76 -25.44
C ASP A 177 6.87 22.05 -26.96
N VAL A 178 6.45 21.09 -27.77
CA VAL A 178 6.42 21.18 -29.23
C VAL A 178 5.01 21.00 -29.78
N GLU A 179 4.38 19.86 -29.49
CA GLU A 179 3.07 19.51 -30.05
C GLU A 179 2.33 18.53 -29.14
N VAL A 180 1.00 18.63 -29.12
CA VAL A 180 0.09 17.59 -28.59
C VAL A 180 -0.40 16.74 -29.75
N GLU A 181 0.18 15.55 -29.92
CA GLU A 181 -0.19 14.65 -31.02
C GLU A 181 -1.39 13.76 -30.65
N ILE A 182 -2.38 13.69 -31.54
CA ILE A 182 -3.60 12.86 -31.39
C ILE A 182 -3.74 11.98 -32.63
N THR A 183 -3.38 10.70 -32.52
CA THR A 183 -3.28 9.77 -33.66
C THR A 183 -4.59 9.05 -34.02
N THR A 184 -5.67 9.25 -33.25
CA THR A 184 -6.99 8.67 -33.57
C THR A 184 -7.59 9.30 -34.84
N THR A 185 -8.45 8.58 -35.55
CA THR A 185 -9.08 9.06 -36.80
C THR A 185 -10.19 10.07 -36.58
N THR A 186 -10.74 10.14 -35.37
CA THR A 186 -11.81 11.07 -35.00
C THR A 186 -11.52 11.66 -33.62
N VAL A 187 -11.71 12.97 -33.49
CA VAL A 187 -11.71 13.67 -32.21
C VAL A 187 -13.12 14.25 -32.04
N ASP A 188 -13.83 13.79 -31.00
CA ASP A 188 -15.16 14.30 -30.68
C ASP A 188 -15.05 15.42 -29.63
N LEU A 189 -15.70 16.54 -29.89
CA LEU A 189 -15.69 17.74 -29.05
C LEU A 189 -17.13 18.24 -28.90
N ASN A 190 -17.75 17.87 -27.78
CA ASN A 190 -19.12 18.26 -27.47
C ASN A 190 -19.26 19.72 -27.02
N GLY A 191 -18.18 20.30 -26.51
CA GLY A 191 -18.10 21.71 -26.12
C GLY A 191 -17.72 22.62 -27.29
N ALA A 192 -17.81 23.93 -27.08
CA ALA A 192 -17.26 24.88 -28.03
C ALA A 192 -15.74 24.69 -28.16
N LEU A 193 -15.24 24.63 -29.39
CA LEU A 193 -13.82 24.64 -29.69
C LEU A 193 -13.38 26.08 -29.97
N ASP A 194 -12.52 26.61 -29.10
CA ASP A 194 -11.84 27.89 -29.32
C ASP A 194 -10.41 27.63 -29.77
N VAL A 195 -10.02 28.19 -30.92
CA VAL A 195 -8.67 28.07 -31.48
C VAL A 195 -8.12 29.46 -31.74
N SER A 196 -7.20 29.90 -30.89
CA SER A 196 -6.54 31.21 -31.01
C SER A 196 -5.38 31.23 -32.02
N GLY A 197 -4.88 30.05 -32.40
CA GLY A 197 -3.81 29.87 -33.38
C GLY A 197 -4.30 29.56 -34.79
N THR A 198 -3.37 29.34 -35.71
CA THR A 198 -3.67 28.91 -37.09
C THR A 198 -4.19 27.47 -37.10
N THR A 199 -5.35 27.25 -37.72
CA THR A 199 -5.90 25.89 -37.95
C THR A 199 -5.64 25.46 -39.40
N THR A 200 -5.14 24.22 -39.60
CA THR A 200 -5.03 23.59 -40.92
C THR A 200 -5.93 22.37 -40.98
N ILE A 201 -6.88 22.36 -41.92
CA ILE A 201 -7.77 21.21 -42.18
C ILE A 201 -7.38 20.61 -43.53
N ALA A 202 -6.68 19.48 -43.51
CA ALA A 202 -6.20 18.81 -44.71
C ALA A 202 -6.93 17.47 -44.92
N GLY A 203 -7.37 17.18 -46.14
CA GLY A 203 -8.01 15.90 -46.49
C GLY A 203 -9.48 15.76 -46.10
N ALA A 204 -10.07 16.73 -45.40
CA ALA A 204 -11.51 16.78 -45.14
C ALA A 204 -12.25 17.25 -46.41
N SER A 205 -13.01 16.36 -47.05
CA SER A 205 -13.93 16.73 -48.14
C SER A 205 -15.19 15.88 -48.06
N PRO A 206 -16.38 16.48 -47.87
CA PRO A 206 -16.63 17.92 -47.66
C PRO A 206 -16.30 18.37 -46.21
N LEU A 207 -15.95 19.66 -46.04
CA LEU A 207 -16.01 20.33 -44.74
C LEU A 207 -17.46 20.71 -44.49
N VAL A 208 -18.07 20.13 -43.45
CA VAL A 208 -19.50 20.23 -43.18
C VAL A 208 -19.72 21.16 -41.99
N PHE A 209 -20.51 22.23 -42.18
CA PHE A 209 -20.86 23.19 -41.12
C PHE A 209 -22.36 23.10 -40.85
N GLU A 210 -22.77 22.13 -40.03
CA GLU A 210 -24.18 21.99 -39.63
C GLU A 210 -24.48 22.77 -38.36
N GLY A 211 -25.69 23.32 -38.27
CA GLY A 211 -26.26 23.80 -37.00
C GLY A 211 -26.59 22.64 -36.05
N GLY A 212 -26.93 22.95 -34.79
CA GLY A 212 -27.31 21.94 -33.77
C GLY A 212 -28.56 21.11 -34.12
N THR A 213 -29.27 21.45 -35.19
CA THR A 213 -30.37 20.69 -35.79
C THR A 213 -30.17 20.66 -37.31
N ALA A 214 -30.35 19.51 -37.95
CA ALA A 214 -30.38 19.43 -39.40
C ALA A 214 -31.58 20.22 -39.94
N ASP A 215 -31.35 21.37 -40.56
CA ASP A 215 -32.34 22.19 -41.23
C ASP A 215 -31.76 22.74 -42.56
N ASP A 216 -32.59 23.46 -43.31
CA ASP A 216 -32.21 24.01 -44.62
C ASP A 216 -31.37 25.31 -44.51
N TYR A 217 -30.93 25.71 -43.30
CA TYR A 217 -30.18 26.95 -43.09
C TYR A 217 -28.66 26.70 -43.08
N GLU A 218 -28.03 26.88 -44.23
CA GLU A 218 -26.58 26.74 -44.41
C GLU A 218 -25.78 27.79 -43.60
N THR A 219 -24.74 27.31 -42.89
CA THR A 219 -23.78 28.16 -42.20
C THR A 219 -22.99 29.00 -43.20
N THR A 220 -23.03 30.33 -43.06
CA THR A 220 -22.28 31.25 -43.91
C THR A 220 -20.89 31.51 -43.31
N ILE A 221 -19.82 31.23 -44.07
CA ILE A 221 -18.45 31.60 -43.69
C ILE A 221 -18.19 33.03 -44.16
N THR A 222 -18.10 33.98 -43.23
CA THR A 222 -17.56 35.32 -43.51
C THR A 222 -16.06 35.33 -43.27
N VAL A 223 -15.28 35.27 -44.34
CA VAL A 223 -13.85 35.60 -44.28
C VAL A 223 -13.73 37.12 -44.36
N THR A 224 -13.25 37.75 -43.29
CA THR A 224 -12.92 39.17 -43.30
C THR A 224 -11.41 39.28 -43.40
N ASP A 225 -10.91 39.81 -44.51
CA ASP A 225 -9.49 40.15 -44.66
C ASP A 225 -9.14 41.29 -43.68
N PRO A 226 -8.27 41.07 -42.67
CA PRO A 226 -7.92 42.09 -41.69
C PRO A 226 -7.04 43.20 -42.28
N THR A 227 -6.45 43.00 -43.47
CA THR A 227 -5.64 44.01 -44.14
C THR A 227 -6.25 44.33 -45.49
N ALA A 228 -6.91 45.48 -45.61
CA ALA A 228 -7.27 46.03 -46.92
C ALA A 228 -6.01 46.51 -47.66
N ASP A 229 -5.08 45.61 -48.00
CA ASP A 229 -3.97 45.91 -48.88
C ASP A 229 -4.38 45.68 -50.35
N ARG A 230 -4.42 46.79 -51.08
CA ARG A 230 -4.42 46.83 -52.54
C ARG A 230 -3.38 47.86 -52.96
#